data_AF-A0A1B0DIN8-F1
#
_entry.id   AF-A0A1B0DIN8-F1
#
_cell.length_a   1.000
_cell.length_b   1.000
_cell.length_c   1.000
_cell.angle_alpha   90.00
_cell.angle_beta   90.00
_cell.angle_gamma   90.00
#
_symmetry.space_group_name_H-M   'P 1'
#
loop_
_entity.id
_entity.type
_entity.pdbx_description
1 polymer ?
#
loop_
_entity_poly.entity_id
_entity_poly.type
_entity_poly.pdbx_seq_one_letter_code
_entity_poly.pdbx_strand_id
1 'polypeptide(L)' 'MSVMRGQILNLTQALKDGKSPLQLVQMPAVIVERSKANPGSSRFFSFQQRFQNKSPFFSWC' A
#
# COMPACT_ATOMS: atom_id res chain seq x y z
N MET A 1 -3.45 -9.88 2.17
CA MET A 1 -2.15 -9.27 1.78
C MET A 1 -2.27 -7.85 1.19
N SER A 2 -3.44 -7.21 1.19
CA SER A 2 -3.60 -5.86 0.60
C SER A 2 -2.91 -4.76 1.38
N VAL A 3 -2.96 -4.83 2.72
CA VAL A 3 -2.31 -3.90 3.65
C VAL A 3 -0.78 -3.97 3.52
N MET A 4 -0.20 -5.18 3.62
CA MET A 4 1.27 -5.35 3.53
C MET A 4 1.85 -4.77 2.24
N ARG A 5 1.18 -4.98 1.09
CA ARG A 5 1.61 -4.40 -0.19
C ARG A 5 1.57 -2.88 -0.18
N GLY A 6 0.55 -2.27 0.40
CA GLY A 6 0.47 -0.82 0.52
C GLY A 6 1.55 -0.25 1.46
N GLN A 7 1.90 -0.97 2.52
CA GLN A 7 3.01 -0.56 3.40
C GLN A 7 4.37 -0.65 2.70
N ILE A 8 4.60 -1.68 1.88
CA ILE A 8 5.81 -1.80 1.05
C ILE A 8 5.88 -0.65 0.03
N LEU A 9 4.76 -0.24 -0.56
CA LEU A 9 4.72 0.92 -1.46
C LEU A 9 5.10 2.22 -0.73
N ASN A 10 4.51 2.47 0.45
CA ASN A 10 4.84 3.66 1.25
C ASN A 10 6.33 3.67 1.62
N LEU A 11 6.89 2.54 2.05
CA LEU A 11 8.32 2.41 2.36
C LEU A 11 9.19 2.67 1.12
N THR A 12 8.86 2.05 -0.01
CA THR A 12 9.63 2.23 -1.26
C THR A 12 9.65 3.69 -1.68
N GLN A 13 8.52 4.39 -1.57
CA GLN A 13 8.42 5.79 -1.92
C GLN A 13 9.19 6.67 -0.91
N ALA A 14 9.11 6.38 0.38
CA ALA A 14 9.88 7.09 1.40
C ALA A 14 11.39 6.96 1.17
N LEU A 15 11.88 5.78 0.79
CA LEU A 15 13.29 5.55 0.47
C LEU A 15 13.72 6.32 -0.78
N LYS A 16 12.89 6.34 -1.83
CA LYS A 16 13.16 7.12 -3.05
C LYS A 16 13.21 8.63 -2.78
N ASP A 17 12.33 9.10 -1.91
CA ASP A 17 12.21 10.52 -1.56
C ASP A 17 13.16 10.94 -0.42
N GLY A 18 13.93 10.02 0.15
CA GLY A 18 14.80 10.29 1.31
C GLY A 18 14.05 10.73 2.58
N LYS A 19 12.80 10.29 2.76
CA LYS A 19 11.96 10.66 3.91
C LYS A 19 12.45 10.02 5.21
N SER A 20 12.31 10.75 6.32
CA SER A 20 12.62 10.24 7.65
C SER A 20 11.61 9.19 8.12
N PRO A 21 11.94 8.36 9.13
CA PRO A 21 11.00 7.40 9.70
C PRO A 21 9.70 8.05 10.21
N LEU A 22 9.78 9.26 10.77
CA LEU A 22 8.61 10.02 11.20
C LEU A 22 7.71 10.41 10.02
N GLN A 23 8.32 10.89 8.93
CA GLN A 23 7.58 11.24 7.72
C GLN A 23 6.93 10.01 7.07
N LEU A 24 7.58 8.83 7.12
CA LEU A 24 7.00 7.58 6.64
C LEU A 24 5.74 7.19 7.43
N VAL A 25 5.76 7.30 8.76
CA VAL A 25 4.60 7.01 9.62
C VAL A 25 3.45 7.99 9.36
N GLN A 26 3.77 9.23 8.97
CA GLN A 26 2.80 10.26 8.60
C GLN A 26 2.23 10.09 7.18
N MET A 27 2.79 9.19 6.35
CA MET A 27 2.25 8.93 5.03
C MET A 27 0.85 8.29 5.12
N PRO A 28 -0.08 8.65 4.22
CA PRO A 28 -1.42 8.10 4.23
C PRO A 28 -1.38 6.57 4.07
N ALA A 29 -2.21 5.85 4.82
CA ALA A 29 -2.28 4.40 4.76
C ALA A 29 -2.77 3.96 3.37
N VAL A 30 -1.96 3.17 2.66
CA VAL A 30 -2.30 2.63 1.34
C VAL A 30 -2.66 1.15 1.46
N ILE A 31 -3.64 0.71 0.67
CA ILE A 31 -3.95 -0.70 0.43
C ILE A 31 -3.86 -1.01 -1.06
N VAL A 32 -3.40 -2.21 -1.38
CA VAL A 32 -3.31 -2.71 -2.77
C VAL A 32 -4.12 -3.99 -2.89
N GLU A 33 -5.27 -3.89 -3.52
CA GLU A 33 -6.20 -5.00 -3.70
C GLU A 33 -6.03 -5.62 -5.09
N ARG A 34 -6.21 -6.94 -5.19
CA ARG A 34 -6.26 -7.61 -6.48
C ARG A 34 -7.69 -7.45 -7.02
N SER A 35 -7.83 -6.87 -8.21
CA SER A 35 -9.13 -6.84 -8.88
C SER A 35 -9.54 -8.28 -9.22
N LYS A 36 -10.81 -8.63 -9.01
CA LYS A 36 -11.35 -9.92 -9.49
C LYS A 36 -11.30 -9.92 -11.02
N ALA A 37 -10.29 -10.57 -11.60
CA ALA A 37 -10.32 -10.93 -13.01
C ALA A 37 -11.40 -12.00 -13.19
N ASN A 38 -12.17 -11.92 -14.28
CA ASN A 38 -13.19 -12.92 -14.61
C ASN A 38 -12.59 -14.34 -14.56
N PRO A 39 -13.35 -15.35 -14.10
CA PRO A 39 -12.87 -16.72 -13.90
C PRO A 39 -12.37 -17.46 -15.16
N GLY A 40 -12.20 -16.79 -16.30
CA GLY A 40 -11.53 -17.31 -17.51
C GLY A 40 -10.28 -16.55 -17.95
N SER A 41 -9.93 -15.42 -17.30
CA SER A 41 -8.76 -14.61 -17.68
C SER A 41 -7.59 -14.90 -16.74
N SER A 42 -6.94 -16.06 -16.92
CA SER A 42 -5.88 -16.54 -16.03
C SER A 42 -4.57 -15.72 -16.08
N ARG A 43 -4.51 -14.62 -16.84
CA ARG A 43 -3.25 -13.95 -17.18
C ARG A 43 -3.14 -12.49 -16.78
N PHE A 44 -4.22 -11.85 -16.33
CA PHE A 44 -4.19 -10.44 -15.97
C PHE A 44 -4.60 -10.23 -14.51
N PHE A 45 -3.62 -10.32 -13.62
CA PHE A 45 -3.76 -9.81 -12.26
C PHE A 45 -3.67 -8.28 -12.33
N SER A 46 -4.82 -7.59 -12.36
CA SER A 46 -4.83 -6.15 -12.13
C SER A 46 -4.87 -5.87 -10.62
N PHE A 47 -4.10 -4.85 -10.22
CA PHE A 47 -4.01 -4.38 -8.85
C PHE A 47 -4.54 -2.96 -8.79
N GLN A 48 -5.37 -2.68 -7.80
CA GLN A 48 -5.91 -1.36 -7.55
C GLN A 48 -5.38 -0.83 -6.22
N GLN A 49 -4.86 0.39 -6.26
CA GLN A 49 -4.41 1.12 -5.08
C GLN A 49 -5.55 1.98 -4.53
N ARG A 50 -5.74 1.96 -3.21
CA ARG A 50 -6.66 2.86 -2.51
C ARG A 50 -6.04 3.34 -1.20
N PHE A 51 -6.50 4.49 -0.71
CA PHE A 51 -6.19 4.94 0.65
C PHE A 51 -7.16 4.30 1.63
N GLN A 52 -6.67 3.95 2.82
CA GLN A 52 -7.45 3.35 3.90
C GLN A 52 -7.63 4.37 5.02
N ASN A 53 -8.85 4.48 5.54
CA ASN A 53 -9.18 5.40 6.65
C ASN A 53 -9.02 4.76 8.05
N LYS A 54 -8.25 3.67 8.16
CA LYS A 54 -7.88 3.07 9.44
C LYS A 54 -6.44 3.46 9.76
N SER A 55 -6.05 3.36 11.02
CA SER A 55 -4.67 3.63 11.43
C SER A 55 -3.68 2.82 10.58
N PRO A 56 -2.62 3.45 10.05
CA PRO A 56 -1.57 2.74 9.33
C PRO A 56 -0.87 1.72 10.23
N PHE A 57 -0.26 0.70 9.62
CA PHE A 57 0.51 -0.30 10.34
C PHE A 57 1.73 0.32 11.04
N PHE A 58 2.37 1.28 10.38
CA PHE A 58 3.33 2.17 11.01
C PHE A 58 2.56 3.30 11.67
N SER A 59 2.43 3.27 12.99
CA SER A 59 1.81 4.33 13.79
C SER A 59 2.77 4.76 14.90
N TRP A 60 2.77 6.04 15.25
CA TRP A 60 3.42 6.55 16.44
C TRP A 60 2.39 6.60 17.57
N CYS A 61 2.72 6.05 18.73
CA CYS A 61 1.82 5.98 19.90
C CYS A 61 1.41 7.35 20.42
#